data_AF-C5LT18-F1
#
_entry.id   AF-C5LT18-F1
#
_cell.length_a   1.000
_cell.length_b   1.000
_cell.length_c   1.000
_cell.angle_alpha   90.00
_cell.angle_beta   90.00
_cell.angle_gamma   90.00
#
_symmetry.space_group_name_H-M   'P 1'
#
loop_
_entity.id
_entity.type
_entity.pdbx_description
1 polymer ?
#
loop_
_entity_poly.entity_id
_entity_poly.type
_entity_poly.pdbx_seq_one_letter_code
_entity_poly.pdbx_strand_id
1 'polypeptide(L)'
;MPPRPRKNTPETTQSRLTEKSVGPHENFHGKVADKQLGWVGRLLLLGALGLFWIFQRENMIPMRFRLPRVIRGVKEATTTPCRDEYEMKEIQSWVDTHLAAARQYRSANPVEDKPDMLLLLGGPGAGKGTLLRKWREGGGPRDAFALIGLDEFLQFVPEFNHSANDKYFVFEDAASPKCYKPAIKAAKLANTVAVAEGLNVIYEDTGKDITRLVERVIPPYKEAGYRITIVLVHNEPDIAIQRAFMRFLGDGRLADEQYIKKSFKNVDDNYYIVRNRPTIDEAVYCDNTCRFGRPFMSHTAAGSVPENCLRCKPDGGEERPVRLLESLLRITDPLP
;
A
#
# COMPACT_ATOMS: atom_id res chain seq x y z
N MET A 1 -12.88 -5.94 56.59
CA MET A 1 -12.84 -7.17 57.43
C MET A 1 -14.21 -7.30 58.09
N PRO A 2 -14.84 -8.49 58.09
CA PRO A 2 -14.30 -9.73 58.65
C PRO A 2 -13.92 -10.80 57.59
N PRO A 3 -13.22 -11.89 57.98
CA PRO A 3 -12.54 -12.80 57.04
C PRO A 3 -13.19 -14.19 56.88
N ARG A 4 -13.01 -14.75 55.66
CA ARG A 4 -12.78 -16.15 55.21
C ARG A 4 -13.61 -17.33 55.79
N PRO A 5 -13.87 -18.35 54.95
CA PRO A 5 -12.96 -19.50 54.93
C PRO A 5 -12.56 -20.01 53.52
N ARG A 6 -11.32 -20.54 53.45
CA ARG A 6 -10.73 -21.36 52.38
C ARG A 6 -11.33 -22.77 52.38
N LYS A 7 -11.45 -23.40 51.20
CA LYS A 7 -11.34 -24.86 50.99
C LYS A 7 -10.71 -25.07 49.61
N ASN A 8 -9.45 -25.51 49.54
CA ASN A 8 -8.96 -26.90 49.47
C ASN A 8 -9.05 -27.48 48.05
N THR A 9 -7.87 -27.62 47.45
CA THR A 9 -7.50 -28.54 46.37
C THR A 9 -7.77 -30.00 46.74
N PRO A 10 -7.83 -30.87 45.73
CA PRO A 10 -7.03 -32.08 45.80
C PRO A 10 -6.15 -32.29 44.56
N GLU A 11 -4.94 -32.75 44.85
CA GLU A 11 -3.99 -33.40 43.95
C GLU A 11 -4.56 -34.71 43.39
N THR A 12 -4.15 -35.09 42.18
CA THR A 12 -4.05 -36.49 41.75
C THR A 12 -3.04 -36.54 40.59
N THR A 13 -1.79 -36.87 40.88
CA THR A 13 -1.19 -38.22 40.88
C THR A 13 -0.89 -38.75 39.48
N GLN A 14 0.40 -39.00 39.30
CA GLN A 14 1.10 -39.59 38.18
C GLN A 14 0.53 -40.97 37.78
N SER A 15 0.58 -41.28 36.48
CA SER A 15 0.87 -42.64 36.03
C SER A 15 1.95 -42.61 34.94
N ARG A 16 3.14 -43.07 35.33
CA ARG A 16 4.13 -43.64 34.43
C ARG A 16 3.53 -44.90 33.81
N LEU A 17 3.65 -45.04 32.49
CA LEU A 17 3.73 -46.35 31.87
C LEU A 17 5.11 -46.51 31.22
N THR A 18 5.75 -47.56 31.68
CA THR A 18 7.06 -48.08 31.35
C THR A 18 7.09 -48.81 30.02
N GLU A 19 8.23 -48.66 29.34
CA GLU A 19 8.99 -49.67 28.60
C GLU A 19 8.27 -50.63 27.64
N LYS A 20 8.68 -50.55 26.36
CA LYS A 20 9.12 -51.74 25.64
C LYS A 20 10.32 -51.43 24.74
N SER A 21 11.45 -51.98 25.14
CA SER A 21 12.65 -52.20 24.36
C SER A 21 12.40 -53.24 23.26
N VAL A 22 12.84 -52.94 22.04
CA VAL A 22 13.20 -53.95 21.04
C VAL A 22 14.51 -53.50 20.41
N GLY A 23 15.48 -54.42 20.43
CA GLY A 23 16.87 -54.21 20.04
C GLY A 23 17.16 -54.22 18.54
N PRO A 24 18.45 -54.31 18.16
CA PRO A 24 18.96 -53.84 16.87
C PRO A 24 19.17 -54.97 15.86
N HIS A 25 18.67 -54.80 14.64
CA HIS A 25 18.98 -55.53 13.41
C HIS A 25 18.59 -54.55 12.28
N GLU A 26 19.29 -54.28 11.18
CA GLU A 26 20.34 -54.99 10.47
C GLU A 26 21.03 -54.00 9.50
N ASN A 27 22.32 -54.22 9.26
CA ASN A 27 23.10 -53.55 8.23
C ASN A 27 22.55 -53.85 6.83
N PHE A 28 21.99 -52.86 6.14
CA PHE A 28 21.75 -52.94 4.69
C PHE A 28 22.87 -52.22 3.93
N HIS A 29 23.99 -52.92 3.77
CA HIS A 29 24.96 -52.63 2.71
C HIS A 29 24.37 -53.07 1.37
N GLY A 30 23.58 -52.19 0.75
CA GLY A 30 23.21 -52.30 -0.66
C GLY A 30 24.40 -51.97 -1.54
N LYS A 31 25.25 -52.96 -1.85
CA LYS A 31 26.14 -52.94 -3.01
C LYS A 31 25.28 -52.89 -4.27
N VAL A 32 24.95 -51.69 -4.74
CA VAL A 32 24.42 -51.51 -6.10
C VAL A 32 25.60 -51.66 -7.06
N ALA A 33 25.43 -52.63 -7.95
CA ALA A 33 26.40 -53.05 -8.92
C ALA A 33 26.86 -51.89 -9.81
N ASP A 34 28.14 -51.58 -9.70
CA ASP A 34 28.92 -50.82 -10.67
C ASP A 34 29.08 -51.69 -11.93
N LYS A 35 27.99 -51.81 -12.70
CA LYS A 35 27.99 -52.45 -14.01
C LYS A 35 27.95 -51.37 -15.08
N GLN A 36 29.16 -51.08 -15.56
CA GLN A 36 29.48 -50.66 -16.92
C GLN A 36 28.36 -49.95 -17.70
N LEU A 37 28.20 -48.65 -17.45
CA LEU A 37 27.97 -47.76 -18.58
C LEU A 37 29.28 -47.73 -19.37
N GLY A 38 29.38 -48.61 -20.37
CA GLY A 38 30.47 -48.57 -21.35
C GLY A 38 30.60 -47.18 -21.97
N TRP A 39 31.72 -46.92 -22.66
CA TRP A 39 32.05 -45.58 -23.18
C TRP A 39 30.91 -44.95 -24.01
N VAL A 40 30.12 -45.79 -24.71
CA VAL A 40 28.91 -45.41 -25.45
C VAL A 40 27.80 -44.85 -24.54
N GLY A 41 27.57 -45.44 -23.36
CA GLY A 41 26.60 -44.95 -22.39
C GLY A 41 27.00 -43.61 -21.77
N ARG A 42 28.30 -43.39 -21.53
CA ARG A 42 28.82 -42.10 -21.07
C ARG A 42 28.71 -41.00 -22.15
N LEU A 43 28.92 -41.35 -23.42
CA LEU A 43 28.69 -40.46 -24.56
C LEU A 43 27.22 -40.09 -24.74
N LEU A 44 26.31 -41.05 -24.57
CA LEU A 44 24.87 -40.78 -24.62
C LEU A 44 24.40 -39.90 -23.45
N LEU A 45 24.96 -40.07 -22.25
CA LEU A 45 24.63 -39.21 -21.11
C LEU A 45 25.17 -37.78 -21.30
N LEU A 46 26.38 -37.62 -21.85
CA LEU A 46 26.96 -36.31 -22.19
C LEU A 46 26.22 -35.65 -23.35
N GLY A 47 25.76 -36.43 -24.34
CA GLY A 47 24.90 -35.96 -25.43
C GLY A 47 23.52 -35.53 -24.92
N ALA A 48 22.91 -36.27 -24.00
CA ALA A 48 21.64 -35.93 -23.37
C ALA A 48 21.74 -34.69 -22.47
N LEU A 49 22.82 -34.54 -21.70
CA LEU A 49 23.08 -33.33 -20.92
C LEU A 49 23.42 -32.13 -21.82
N GLY A 50 24.17 -32.33 -22.90
CA GLY A 50 24.46 -31.29 -23.90
C GLY A 50 23.21 -30.84 -24.64
N LEU A 51 22.33 -31.76 -25.05
CA LEU A 51 21.03 -31.46 -25.65
C LEU A 51 20.08 -30.81 -24.64
N PHE A 52 20.08 -31.22 -23.37
CA PHE A 52 19.31 -30.55 -22.32
C PHE A 52 19.82 -29.12 -22.07
N TRP A 53 21.13 -28.88 -22.18
CA TRP A 53 21.73 -27.55 -22.06
C TRP A 53 21.46 -26.68 -23.30
N ILE A 54 21.48 -27.25 -24.51
CA ILE A 54 21.09 -26.57 -25.75
C ILE A 54 19.58 -26.28 -25.75
N PHE A 55 18.75 -27.22 -25.30
CA PHE A 55 17.31 -27.06 -25.20
C PHE A 55 16.91 -26.08 -24.08
N GLN A 56 17.65 -26.01 -22.96
CA GLN A 56 17.50 -24.94 -21.98
C GLN A 56 18.03 -23.60 -22.52
N ARG A 57 19.07 -23.58 -23.36
CA ARG A 57 19.59 -22.33 -23.94
C ARG A 57 18.66 -21.75 -25.03
N GLU A 58 17.92 -22.59 -25.73
CA GLU A 58 16.91 -22.18 -26.72
C GLU A 58 15.51 -21.94 -26.13
N ASN A 59 15.14 -22.60 -25.02
CA ASN A 59 13.85 -22.37 -24.33
C ASN A 59 13.92 -21.49 -23.09
N MET A 60 15.10 -21.08 -22.63
CA MET A 60 15.24 -19.86 -21.84
C MET A 60 15.19 -18.66 -22.77
N ILE A 61 14.02 -18.46 -23.39
CA ILE A 61 13.62 -17.13 -23.78
C ILE A 61 13.62 -16.35 -22.45
N PRO A 62 14.54 -15.39 -22.27
CA PRO A 62 14.60 -14.62 -21.05
C PRO A 62 13.22 -13.99 -20.84
N MET A 63 12.72 -14.11 -19.61
CA MET A 63 11.70 -13.26 -19.00
C MET A 63 11.45 -12.04 -19.88
N ARG A 64 10.27 -11.99 -20.52
CA ARG A 64 9.74 -10.86 -21.28
C ARG A 64 10.43 -9.57 -20.87
N PHE A 65 11.49 -9.21 -21.59
CA PHE A 65 11.91 -7.83 -21.65
C PHE A 65 10.75 -7.16 -22.38
N ARG A 66 9.78 -6.67 -21.60
CA ARG A 66 8.87 -5.65 -22.07
C ARG A 66 9.77 -4.50 -22.45
N LEU A 67 10.12 -4.45 -23.74
CA LEU A 67 10.60 -3.25 -24.40
C LEU A 67 9.76 -2.08 -23.88
N PRO A 68 10.42 -0.94 -23.63
CA PRO A 68 9.94 0.11 -22.74
C PRO A 68 8.51 0.49 -23.07
N ARG A 69 7.71 0.80 -22.02
CA ARG A 69 6.49 1.61 -22.18
C ARG A 69 6.81 2.67 -23.24
N VAL A 70 6.05 2.67 -24.34
CA VAL A 70 6.15 3.70 -25.37
C VAL A 70 6.30 5.03 -24.62
N ILE A 71 7.42 5.71 -24.82
CA ILE A 71 7.64 7.02 -24.19
C ILE A 71 6.56 7.90 -24.81
N ARG A 72 5.52 8.17 -24.03
CA ARG A 72 4.45 9.08 -24.45
C ARG A 72 5.05 10.45 -24.65
N GLY A 73 4.68 11.13 -25.74
CA GLY A 73 5.02 12.53 -25.94
C GLY A 73 4.40 13.39 -24.83
N VAL A 74 5.02 14.52 -24.52
CA VAL A 74 4.47 15.49 -23.56
C VAL A 74 3.78 16.60 -24.33
N LYS A 75 2.57 16.96 -23.92
CA LYS A 75 1.82 18.13 -24.41
C LYS A 75 1.40 19.00 -23.25
N GLU A 76 1.36 20.31 -23.47
CA GLU A 76 0.92 21.25 -22.44
C GLU A 76 -0.59 21.12 -22.19
N ALA A 77 -1.39 20.98 -23.25
CA ALA A 77 -2.85 21.07 -23.18
C ALA A 77 -3.58 19.82 -23.71
N THR A 78 -4.58 19.36 -22.97
CA THR A 78 -5.49 18.28 -23.36
C THR A 78 -6.42 18.72 -24.48
N THR A 79 -6.74 17.77 -25.37
CA THR A 79 -7.76 17.96 -26.40
C THR A 79 -9.19 17.89 -25.87
N THR A 80 -9.36 17.42 -24.62
CA THR A 80 -10.67 17.29 -23.96
C THR A 80 -10.65 18.06 -22.63
N PRO A 81 -10.88 19.37 -22.64
CA PRO A 81 -10.87 20.18 -21.42
C PRO A 81 -12.05 19.85 -20.52
N CYS A 82 -11.80 19.77 -19.20
CA CYS A 82 -12.86 19.49 -18.22
C CYS A 82 -13.94 20.57 -18.19
N ARG A 83 -15.19 20.10 -18.02
CA ARG A 83 -16.35 20.96 -17.79
C ARG A 83 -16.25 21.65 -16.43
N ASP A 84 -16.91 22.80 -16.31
CA ASP A 84 -16.96 23.54 -15.05
C ASP A 84 -17.94 22.93 -14.02
N GLU A 85 -18.97 22.22 -14.50
CA GLU A 85 -20.05 21.68 -13.67
C GLU A 85 -20.49 20.28 -14.12
N TYR A 86 -20.97 19.50 -13.15
CA TYR A 86 -21.55 18.17 -13.29
C TYR A 86 -22.79 18.12 -12.39
N GLU A 87 -23.79 17.33 -12.79
CA GLU A 87 -25.00 17.17 -11.99
C GLU A 87 -24.70 16.42 -10.70
N MET A 88 -25.37 16.77 -9.60
CA MET A 88 -25.13 16.12 -8.31
C MET A 88 -25.44 14.61 -8.35
N LYS A 89 -26.38 14.17 -9.20
CA LYS A 89 -26.65 12.75 -9.41
C LYS A 89 -25.46 11.99 -10.03
N GLU A 90 -24.69 12.65 -10.89
CA GLU A 90 -23.49 12.06 -11.48
C GLU A 90 -22.41 11.91 -10.42
N ILE A 91 -22.16 12.97 -9.64
CA ILE A 91 -21.21 12.97 -8.53
C ILE A 91 -21.58 11.90 -7.49
N GLN A 92 -22.87 11.77 -7.15
CA GLN A 92 -23.36 10.74 -6.25
C GLN A 92 -23.07 9.33 -6.78
N SER A 93 -23.31 9.07 -8.07
CA SER A 93 -22.99 7.79 -8.71
C SER A 93 -21.49 7.45 -8.63
N TRP A 94 -20.61 8.44 -8.78
CA TRP A 94 -19.17 8.25 -8.61
C TRP A 94 -18.82 7.85 -7.18
N VAL A 95 -19.40 8.54 -6.19
CA VAL A 95 -19.22 8.23 -4.77
C VAL A 95 -19.74 6.83 -4.45
N ASP A 96 -20.91 6.46 -4.95
CA ASP A 96 -21.49 5.15 -4.69
C ASP A 96 -20.66 4.02 -5.30
N THR A 97 -20.15 4.23 -6.51
CA THR A 97 -19.22 3.31 -7.17
C THR A 97 -17.92 3.16 -6.38
N HIS A 98 -17.35 4.29 -5.93
CA HIS A 98 -16.09 4.31 -5.18
C HIS A 98 -16.19 3.63 -3.81
N LEU A 99 -17.32 3.79 -3.12
CA LEU A 99 -17.55 3.24 -1.79
C LEU A 99 -18.10 1.81 -1.79
N ALA A 100 -18.47 1.26 -2.95
CA ALA A 100 -19.15 -0.03 -3.07
C ALA A 100 -18.39 -1.18 -2.39
N ALA A 101 -17.07 -1.28 -2.59
CA ALA A 101 -16.26 -2.34 -2.00
C ALA A 101 -16.21 -2.25 -0.46
N ALA A 102 -16.01 -1.04 0.08
CA ALA A 102 -15.99 -0.80 1.52
C ALA A 102 -17.36 -1.07 2.18
N ARG A 103 -18.46 -0.70 1.50
CA ARG A 103 -19.82 -1.04 1.92
C ARG A 103 -20.04 -2.54 1.95
N GLN A 104 -19.68 -3.24 0.88
CA GLN A 104 -19.80 -4.69 0.79
C GLN A 104 -18.98 -5.38 1.91
N TYR A 105 -17.76 -4.92 2.15
CA TYR A 105 -16.93 -5.44 3.23
C TYR A 105 -17.60 -5.20 4.60
N ARG A 106 -18.09 -3.99 4.86
CA ARG A 106 -18.77 -3.63 6.11
C ARG A 106 -20.04 -4.45 6.33
N SER A 107 -20.83 -4.70 5.29
CA SER A 107 -22.03 -5.54 5.38
C SER A 107 -21.69 -7.01 5.65
N ALA A 108 -20.59 -7.52 5.07
CA ALA A 108 -20.13 -8.89 5.29
C ALA A 108 -19.43 -9.08 6.64
N ASN A 109 -18.83 -8.02 7.18
CA ASN A 109 -18.09 -8.00 8.43
C ASN A 109 -18.65 -6.87 9.32
N PRO A 110 -19.86 -7.04 9.88
CA PRO A 110 -20.41 -6.06 10.80
C PRO A 110 -19.52 -6.02 12.05
N VAL A 111 -18.67 -5.00 12.12
CA VAL A 111 -17.76 -4.81 13.25
C VAL A 111 -18.57 -4.29 14.44
N GLU A 112 -18.54 -5.02 15.56
CA GLU A 112 -19.09 -4.55 16.85
C GLU A 112 -18.26 -3.38 17.44
N ASP A 113 -17.00 -3.29 17.03
CA ASP A 113 -16.06 -2.22 17.40
C ASP A 113 -16.19 -0.93 16.56
N LYS A 114 -15.53 0.12 17.05
CA LYS A 114 -15.41 1.44 16.43
C LYS A 114 -14.81 1.35 15.02
N PRO A 115 -15.30 2.12 14.04
CA PRO A 115 -14.68 2.20 12.72
C PRO A 115 -13.29 2.84 12.79
N ASP A 116 -12.40 2.43 11.89
CA ASP A 116 -11.03 2.92 11.83
C ASP A 116 -10.84 4.02 10.79
N MET A 117 -10.10 5.06 11.16
CA MET A 117 -9.61 6.09 10.25
C MET A 117 -8.08 6.05 10.19
N LEU A 118 -7.54 5.81 9.00
CA LEU A 118 -6.14 6.00 8.67
C LEU A 118 -5.94 7.38 8.03
N LEU A 119 -5.49 8.37 8.80
CA LEU A 119 -5.13 9.70 8.29
C LEU A 119 -3.72 9.65 7.69
N LEU A 120 -3.64 9.57 6.37
CA LEU A 120 -2.39 9.36 5.64
C LEU A 120 -1.84 10.69 5.11
N LEU A 121 -0.75 11.16 5.72
CA LEU A 121 -0.06 12.42 5.41
C LEU A 121 1.17 12.24 4.51
N GLY A 122 1.52 13.31 3.80
CA GLY A 122 2.72 13.42 2.97
C GLY A 122 2.44 14.08 1.62
N GLY A 123 3.41 14.82 1.08
CA GLY A 123 3.26 15.49 -0.21
C GLY A 123 3.14 14.54 -1.42
N PRO A 124 2.85 15.06 -2.62
CA PRO A 124 2.96 14.29 -3.86
C PRO A 124 4.37 13.72 -4.01
N GLY A 125 4.50 12.47 -4.44
CA GLY A 125 5.81 11.81 -4.56
C GLY A 125 6.43 11.33 -3.23
N ALA A 126 5.78 11.55 -2.08
CA ALA A 126 6.25 11.04 -0.79
C ALA A 126 6.26 9.51 -0.70
N GLY A 127 5.33 8.84 -1.40
CA GLY A 127 5.24 7.38 -1.44
C GLY A 127 4.07 6.77 -0.66
N LYS A 128 3.02 7.55 -0.39
CA LYS A 128 1.76 7.08 0.23
C LYS A 128 1.18 5.85 -0.47
N GLY A 129 1.11 5.86 -1.81
CA GLY A 129 0.69 4.68 -2.59
C GLY A 129 1.63 3.48 -2.46
N THR A 130 2.94 3.69 -2.26
CA THR A 130 3.89 2.60 -1.98
C THR A 130 3.64 1.98 -0.61
N LEU A 131 3.35 2.79 0.41
CA LEU A 131 2.94 2.29 1.73
C LEU A 131 1.67 1.44 1.60
N LEU A 132 0.61 1.97 0.97
CA LEU A 132 -0.65 1.24 0.82
C LEU A 132 -0.49 -0.06 0.04
N ARG A 133 0.33 -0.07 -1.03
CA ARG A 133 0.63 -1.29 -1.77
C ARG A 133 1.32 -2.33 -0.89
N LYS A 134 2.39 -1.95 -0.19
CA LYS A 134 3.13 -2.86 0.68
C LYS A 134 2.27 -3.38 1.84
N TRP A 135 1.40 -2.54 2.39
CA TRP A 135 0.45 -2.96 3.42
C TRP A 135 -0.53 -4.02 2.89
N ARG A 136 -1.06 -3.84 1.67
CA ARG A 136 -1.89 -4.87 1.00
C ARG A 136 -1.12 -6.16 0.69
N GLU A 137 0.14 -6.06 0.27
CA GLU A 137 1.01 -7.21 0.02
C GLU A 137 1.32 -7.99 1.31
N GLY A 138 1.37 -7.30 2.46
CA GLY A 138 1.41 -7.89 3.79
C GLY A 138 0.02 -8.15 4.37
N GLY A 139 -0.92 -8.66 3.58
CA GLY A 139 -2.23 -9.10 4.11
C GLY A 139 -3.20 -8.02 4.59
N GLY A 140 -2.88 -6.73 4.47
CA GLY A 140 -3.82 -5.64 4.80
C GLY A 140 -5.11 -5.73 3.97
N PRO A 141 -6.29 -5.51 4.58
CA PRO A 141 -7.57 -5.80 3.92
C PRO A 141 -7.87 -4.77 2.82
N ARG A 142 -7.79 -5.23 1.57
CA ARG A 142 -7.86 -4.37 0.37
C ARG A 142 -9.17 -3.60 0.24
N ASP A 143 -10.27 -4.26 0.59
CA ASP A 143 -11.64 -3.77 0.37
C ASP A 143 -12.29 -3.30 1.67
N ALA A 144 -11.59 -3.38 2.81
CA ALA A 144 -12.13 -2.93 4.09
C ALA A 144 -12.18 -1.41 4.25
N PHE A 145 -11.45 -0.68 3.41
CA PHE A 145 -11.27 0.76 3.54
C PHE A 145 -11.76 1.52 2.32
N ALA A 146 -12.54 2.56 2.58
CA ALA A 146 -12.78 3.62 1.64
C ALA A 146 -11.54 4.55 1.58
N LEU A 147 -10.80 4.53 0.46
CA LEU A 147 -9.71 5.47 0.24
C LEU A 147 -10.26 6.82 -0.23
N ILE A 148 -10.30 7.81 0.66
CA ILE A 148 -10.81 9.16 0.38
C ILE A 148 -9.62 10.07 0.14
N GLY A 149 -9.10 10.03 -1.09
CA GLY A 149 -8.11 10.96 -1.62
C GLY A 149 -8.69 11.74 -2.80
N LEU A 150 -8.23 12.98 -3.00
CA LEU A 150 -8.76 13.81 -4.08
C LEU A 150 -8.51 13.18 -5.46
N ASP A 151 -7.32 12.60 -5.64
CA ASP A 151 -6.91 11.98 -6.90
C ASP A 151 -7.72 10.72 -7.23
N GLU A 152 -8.31 10.06 -6.23
CA GLU A 152 -9.16 8.87 -6.44
C GLU A 152 -10.45 9.21 -7.20
N PHE A 153 -10.88 10.48 -7.18
CA PHE A 153 -12.10 10.91 -7.86
C PHE A 153 -11.86 11.46 -9.26
N LEU A 154 -10.60 11.73 -9.65
CA LEU A 154 -10.27 12.18 -11.01
C LEU A 154 -10.60 11.12 -12.07
N GLN A 155 -10.50 9.83 -11.74
CA GLN A 155 -10.80 8.74 -12.66
C GLN A 155 -12.27 8.73 -13.12
N PHE A 156 -13.18 9.33 -12.35
CA PHE A 156 -14.59 9.45 -12.71
C PHE A 156 -14.89 10.67 -13.59
N VAL A 157 -13.95 11.61 -13.69
CA VAL A 157 -14.08 12.79 -14.57
C VAL A 157 -13.78 12.34 -16.00
N PRO A 158 -14.77 12.31 -16.92
CA PRO A 158 -14.59 11.70 -18.25
C PRO A 158 -13.44 12.31 -19.06
N GLU A 159 -13.26 13.62 -18.96
CA GLU A 159 -12.24 14.40 -19.66
C GLU A 159 -10.82 14.12 -19.14
N PHE A 160 -10.67 13.97 -17.82
CA PHE A 160 -9.41 13.52 -17.23
C PHE A 160 -9.12 12.08 -17.68
N ASN A 161 -10.12 11.20 -17.61
CA ASN A 161 -9.97 9.80 -17.99
C ASN A 161 -9.58 9.63 -19.46
N HIS A 162 -10.13 10.46 -20.36
CA HIS A 162 -9.73 10.49 -21.76
C HIS A 162 -8.25 10.84 -21.92
N SER A 163 -7.80 11.89 -21.23
CA SER A 163 -6.41 12.38 -21.29
C SER A 163 -5.42 11.38 -20.68
N ALA A 164 -5.77 10.79 -19.53
CA ALA A 164 -4.91 9.85 -18.81
C ALA A 164 -4.68 8.53 -19.59
N ASN A 165 -5.67 8.12 -20.40
CA ASN A 165 -5.62 6.91 -21.22
C ASN A 165 -5.13 7.14 -22.65
N ASP A 166 -4.67 8.36 -23.00
CA ASP A 166 -4.03 8.58 -24.29
C ASP A 166 -2.76 7.72 -24.39
N LYS A 167 -2.69 6.95 -25.48
CA LYS A 167 -1.62 5.97 -25.73
C LYS A 167 -0.32 6.63 -26.19
N TYR A 168 -0.42 7.85 -26.72
CA TYR A 168 0.67 8.56 -27.38
C TYR A 168 1.16 9.75 -26.58
N PHE A 169 0.29 10.38 -25.79
CA PHE A 169 0.61 11.62 -25.06
C PHE A 169 0.30 11.55 -23.57
N VAL A 170 1.02 12.36 -22.81
CA VAL A 170 0.65 12.84 -21.47
C VAL A 170 0.48 14.34 -21.53
N PHE A 171 -0.47 14.86 -20.75
CA PHE A 171 -0.86 16.26 -20.80
C PHE A 171 -0.60 16.94 -19.46
N GLU A 172 0.14 18.05 -19.46
CA GLU A 172 0.49 18.77 -18.23
C GLU A 172 -0.75 19.34 -17.52
N ASP A 173 -1.76 19.74 -18.28
CA ASP A 173 -3.03 20.27 -17.79
C ASP A 173 -4.12 19.21 -17.54
N ALA A 174 -3.82 17.90 -17.70
CA ALA A 174 -4.83 16.84 -17.55
C ALA A 174 -5.54 16.96 -16.19
N ALA A 175 -4.78 17.18 -15.13
CA ALA A 175 -5.28 17.43 -13.77
C ALA A 175 -5.48 18.94 -13.50
N SER A 176 -6.11 19.66 -14.43
CA SER A 176 -6.36 21.10 -14.28
C SER A 176 -7.25 21.43 -13.08
N PRO A 177 -7.24 22.69 -12.58
CA PRO A 177 -8.19 23.14 -11.57
C PRO A 177 -9.66 22.86 -11.91
N LYS A 178 -10.02 22.86 -13.21
CA LYS A 178 -11.38 22.51 -13.66
C LYS A 178 -11.71 21.04 -13.38
N CYS A 179 -10.81 20.12 -13.68
CA CYS A 179 -10.99 18.69 -13.40
C CYS A 179 -11.06 18.40 -11.89
N TYR A 180 -10.33 19.17 -11.08
CA TYR A 180 -10.36 19.00 -9.63
C TYR A 180 -11.64 19.52 -8.98
N LYS A 181 -12.36 20.51 -9.55
CA LYS A 181 -13.64 21.01 -8.98
C LYS A 181 -14.65 19.89 -8.69
N PRO A 182 -15.04 19.03 -9.64
CA PRO A 182 -15.98 17.95 -9.38
C PRO A 182 -15.39 16.84 -8.49
N ALA A 183 -14.08 16.56 -8.61
CA ALA A 183 -13.40 15.61 -7.72
C ALA A 183 -13.43 16.07 -6.25
N ILE A 184 -13.27 17.37 -5.98
CA ILE A 184 -13.41 17.95 -4.63
C ILE A 184 -14.84 17.76 -4.10
N LYS A 185 -15.86 17.97 -4.93
CA LYS A 185 -17.26 17.74 -4.54
C LYS A 185 -17.50 16.27 -4.22
N ALA A 186 -17.01 15.35 -5.05
CA ALA A 186 -17.10 13.91 -4.84
C ALA A 186 -16.38 13.47 -3.57
N ALA A 187 -15.15 13.92 -3.32
CA ALA A 187 -14.40 13.58 -2.11
C ALA A 187 -15.09 14.09 -0.83
N LYS A 188 -15.65 15.29 -0.85
CA LYS A 188 -16.43 15.83 0.29
C LYS A 188 -17.68 15.00 0.55
N LEU A 189 -18.41 14.64 -0.50
CA LEU A 189 -19.61 13.82 -0.40
C LEU A 189 -19.27 12.41 0.11
N ALA A 190 -18.23 11.78 -0.44
CA ALA A 190 -17.74 10.48 0.01
C ALA A 190 -17.34 10.49 1.48
N ASN A 191 -16.71 11.59 1.95
CA ASN A 191 -16.38 11.76 3.37
C ASN A 191 -17.63 11.78 4.25
N THR A 192 -18.65 12.55 3.88
CA THR A 192 -19.93 12.60 4.61
C THR A 192 -20.61 11.23 4.65
N VAL A 193 -20.67 10.56 3.50
CA VAL A 193 -21.28 9.23 3.37
C VAL A 193 -20.53 8.18 4.20
N ALA A 194 -19.20 8.14 4.11
CA ALA A 194 -18.40 7.17 4.85
C ALA A 194 -18.54 7.34 6.37
N VAL A 195 -18.57 8.59 6.87
CA VAL A 195 -18.82 8.86 8.29
C VAL A 195 -20.22 8.41 8.70
N ALA A 196 -21.26 8.77 7.93
CA ALA A 196 -22.65 8.42 8.22
C ALA A 196 -22.90 6.90 8.22
N GLU A 197 -22.19 6.16 7.38
CA GLU A 197 -22.30 4.70 7.25
C GLU A 197 -21.31 3.93 8.15
N GLY A 198 -20.42 4.62 8.88
CA GLY A 198 -19.43 3.96 9.75
C GLY A 198 -18.44 3.08 8.98
N LEU A 199 -18.03 3.50 7.78
CA LEU A 199 -17.04 2.76 6.97
C LEU A 199 -15.63 3.01 7.51
N ASN A 200 -14.73 2.03 7.43
CA ASN A 200 -13.33 2.33 7.68
C ASN A 200 -12.79 3.21 6.54
N VAL A 201 -12.00 4.22 6.88
CA VAL A 201 -11.54 5.24 5.93
C VAL A 201 -10.02 5.36 5.93
N ILE A 202 -9.43 5.45 4.74
CA ILE A 202 -8.09 6.01 4.56
C ILE A 202 -8.29 7.42 4.03
N TYR A 203 -8.02 8.42 4.86
CA TYR A 203 -8.13 9.82 4.44
C TYR A 203 -6.76 10.31 3.97
N GLU A 204 -6.63 10.61 2.68
CA GLU A 204 -5.38 11.15 2.14
C GLU A 204 -5.34 12.67 2.28
N ASP A 205 -4.32 13.19 2.94
CA ASP A 205 -4.01 14.61 2.93
C ASP A 205 -2.50 14.83 2.74
N THR A 206 -2.11 16.04 2.37
CA THR A 206 -0.69 16.44 2.37
C THR A 206 -0.16 16.67 3.79
N GLY A 207 -1.03 17.14 4.69
CA GLY A 207 -0.64 17.54 6.05
C GLY A 207 -0.04 18.95 6.16
N LYS A 208 -0.03 19.73 5.07
CA LYS A 208 0.56 21.09 5.05
C LYS A 208 -0.26 22.14 5.81
N ASP A 209 -1.56 21.89 5.99
CA ASP A 209 -2.52 22.82 6.61
C ASP A 209 -3.06 22.19 7.90
N ILE A 210 -2.49 22.58 9.03
CA ILE A 210 -2.88 22.07 10.35
C ILE A 210 -4.29 22.49 10.74
N THR A 211 -4.71 23.70 10.39
CA THR A 211 -6.05 24.23 10.69
C THR A 211 -7.09 23.36 10.00
N ARG A 212 -6.89 23.03 8.72
CA ARG A 212 -7.74 22.08 8.00
C ARG A 212 -7.80 20.72 8.70
N LEU A 213 -6.66 20.16 9.11
CA LEU A 213 -6.65 18.85 9.76
C LEU A 213 -7.44 18.86 11.07
N VAL A 214 -7.14 19.82 11.95
CA VAL A 214 -7.65 19.87 13.32
C VAL A 214 -9.11 20.35 13.38
N GLU A 215 -9.52 21.26 12.50
CA GLU A 215 -10.86 21.86 12.58
C GLU A 215 -11.86 21.24 11.60
N ARG A 216 -11.41 20.55 10.54
CA ARG A 216 -12.30 20.08 9.46
C ARG A 216 -12.20 18.59 9.17
N VAL A 217 -10.99 18.02 9.21
CA VAL A 217 -10.79 16.62 8.84
C VAL A 217 -11.03 15.70 10.03
N ILE A 218 -10.34 15.92 11.15
CA ILE A 218 -10.38 15.02 12.32
C ILE A 218 -11.73 15.06 13.07
N PRO A 219 -12.38 16.22 13.33
CA PRO A 219 -13.54 16.28 14.21
C PRO A 219 -14.71 15.39 13.80
N PRO A 220 -15.16 15.34 12.53
CA PRO A 220 -16.30 14.51 12.14
C PRO A 220 -16.08 13.01 12.44
N TYR A 221 -14.84 12.52 12.26
CA TYR A 221 -14.51 11.13 12.58
C TYR A 221 -14.45 10.89 14.08
N LYS A 222 -13.88 11.81 14.85
CA LYS A 222 -13.81 11.65 16.31
C LYS A 222 -15.19 11.69 16.95
N GLU A 223 -16.05 12.60 16.49
CA GLU A 223 -17.46 12.72 16.92
C GLU A 223 -18.26 11.46 16.57
N ALA A 224 -17.99 10.85 15.42
CA ALA A 224 -18.56 9.56 15.02
C ALA A 224 -17.91 8.34 15.70
N GLY A 225 -17.01 8.56 16.67
CA GLY A 225 -16.44 7.51 17.50
C GLY A 225 -15.32 6.70 16.85
N TYR A 226 -14.73 7.18 15.75
CA TYR A 226 -13.65 6.48 15.07
C TYR A 226 -12.41 6.35 15.96
N ARG A 227 -11.67 5.26 15.75
CA ARG A 227 -10.26 5.17 16.13
C ARG A 227 -9.41 5.79 15.03
N ILE A 228 -8.53 6.72 15.38
CA ILE A 228 -7.77 7.52 14.42
C ILE A 228 -6.29 7.18 14.53
N THR A 229 -5.74 6.61 13.46
CA THR A 229 -4.31 6.39 13.27
C THR A 229 -3.77 7.41 12.27
N ILE A 230 -2.81 8.23 12.69
CA ILE A 230 -2.11 9.16 11.79
C ILE A 230 -0.82 8.54 11.28
N VAL A 231 -0.62 8.57 9.96
CA VAL A 231 0.61 8.07 9.33
C VAL A 231 1.23 9.16 8.48
N LEU A 232 2.45 9.56 8.80
CA LEU A 232 3.24 10.43 7.93
C LEU A 232 4.16 9.60 7.06
N VAL A 233 4.04 9.74 5.74
CA VAL A 233 5.06 9.27 4.80
C VAL A 233 5.96 10.44 4.43
N HIS A 234 7.17 10.44 4.98
CA HIS A 234 8.18 11.46 4.79
C HIS A 234 9.08 11.15 3.58
N ASN A 235 9.52 12.20 2.89
CA ASN A 235 10.48 12.13 1.81
C ASN A 235 11.18 13.48 1.62
N GLU A 236 12.37 13.49 1.02
CA GLU A 236 13.02 14.74 0.62
C GLU A 236 12.26 15.34 -0.59
N PRO A 237 12.01 16.66 -0.64
CA PRO A 237 11.30 17.29 -1.75
C PRO A 237 11.90 16.98 -3.13
N ASP A 238 13.22 16.97 -3.25
CA ASP A 238 13.89 16.71 -4.54
C ASP A 238 13.66 15.28 -5.03
N ILE A 239 13.65 14.30 -4.12
CA ILE A 239 13.29 12.91 -4.42
C ILE A 239 11.81 12.83 -4.81
N ALA A 240 10.95 13.58 -4.12
CA ALA A 240 9.52 13.62 -4.40
C ALA A 240 9.21 14.22 -5.78
N ILE A 241 9.93 15.27 -6.20
CA ILE A 241 9.84 15.88 -7.54
C ILE A 241 10.21 14.86 -8.61
N GLN A 242 11.35 14.17 -8.46
CA GLN A 242 11.76 13.13 -9.41
C GLN A 242 10.72 12.01 -9.52
N ARG A 243 10.17 11.55 -8.39
CA ARG A 243 9.12 10.53 -8.36
C ARG A 243 7.82 11.01 -9.00
N ALA A 244 7.42 12.25 -8.77
CA ALA A 244 6.22 12.84 -9.36
C ALA A 244 6.35 12.95 -10.89
N PHE A 245 7.52 13.33 -11.40
CA PHE A 245 7.79 13.36 -12.83
C PHE A 245 7.76 11.96 -13.47
N MET A 246 8.40 10.96 -12.84
CA MET A 246 8.32 9.58 -13.32
C MET A 246 6.90 9.02 -13.32
N ARG A 247 6.08 9.46 -12.35
CA ARG A 247 4.65 9.14 -12.30
C ARG A 247 3.90 9.79 -13.45
N PHE A 248 4.12 11.08 -13.71
CA PHE A 248 3.52 11.81 -14.83
C PHE A 248 3.69 11.08 -16.16
N LEU A 249 4.90 10.61 -16.48
CA LEU A 249 5.14 9.82 -17.70
C LEU A 249 4.29 8.54 -17.76
N GLY A 250 3.95 7.96 -16.61
CA GLY A 250 3.18 6.73 -16.47
C GLY A 250 1.66 6.90 -16.40
N ASP A 251 1.14 7.95 -15.77
CA ASP A 251 -0.29 8.13 -15.50
C ASP A 251 -0.88 9.48 -15.98
N GLY A 252 -0.05 10.37 -16.53
CA GLY A 252 -0.48 11.68 -17.01
C GLY A 252 -0.69 12.73 -15.92
N ARG A 253 -0.34 12.46 -14.65
CA ARG A 253 -0.54 13.39 -13.53
C ARG A 253 0.72 14.18 -13.21
N LEU A 254 0.85 15.36 -13.80
CA LEU A 254 1.92 16.28 -13.45
C LEU A 254 1.57 17.02 -12.15
N ALA A 255 2.50 17.00 -11.20
CA ALA A 255 2.46 17.88 -10.05
C ALA A 255 3.59 18.90 -10.22
N ASP A 256 3.22 20.18 -10.23
CA ASP A 256 4.19 21.27 -10.37
C ASP A 256 5.26 21.23 -9.27
N GLU A 257 6.51 21.54 -9.64
CA GLU A 257 7.64 21.48 -8.74
C GLU A 257 7.48 22.42 -7.54
N GLN A 258 7.01 23.64 -7.78
CA GLN A 258 6.78 24.62 -6.70
C GLN A 258 5.64 24.17 -5.80
N TYR A 259 4.59 23.56 -6.37
CA TYR A 259 3.51 22.95 -5.60
C TYR A 259 4.04 21.83 -4.71
N ILE A 260 4.91 20.94 -5.23
CA ILE A 260 5.54 19.89 -4.43
C ILE A 260 6.34 20.52 -3.29
N LYS A 261 7.27 21.43 -3.57
CA LYS A 261 8.07 22.12 -2.53
C LYS A 261 7.19 22.78 -1.46
N LYS A 262 6.13 23.48 -1.87
CA LYS A 262 5.15 24.10 -0.95
C LYS A 262 4.36 23.06 -0.15
N SER A 263 4.05 21.90 -0.74
CA SER A 263 3.27 20.84 -0.08
C SER A 263 4.03 20.10 1.00
N PHE A 264 5.37 20.10 0.98
CA PHE A 264 6.22 19.53 2.02
C PHE A 264 6.52 20.52 3.15
N LYS A 265 6.28 21.83 2.92
CA LYS A 265 6.51 22.86 3.94
C LYS A 265 5.66 22.58 5.17
N ASN A 266 6.31 22.53 6.34
CA ASN A 266 5.71 22.32 7.66
C ASN A 266 4.99 20.97 7.86
N VAL A 267 5.07 20.02 6.92
CA VAL A 267 4.34 18.73 7.05
C VAL A 267 4.85 17.94 8.25
N ASP A 268 6.17 17.88 8.45
CA ASP A 268 6.77 17.17 9.57
C ASP A 268 6.37 17.83 10.90
N ASP A 269 6.51 19.16 11.01
CA ASP A 269 6.10 19.92 12.20
C ASP A 269 4.62 19.73 12.51
N ASN A 270 3.76 19.83 11.51
CA ASN A 270 2.32 19.61 11.66
C ASN A 270 2.00 18.19 12.12
N TYR A 271 2.69 17.17 11.59
CA TYR A 271 2.54 15.81 12.07
C TYR A 271 2.91 15.68 13.55
N TYR A 272 4.03 16.27 13.98
CA TYR A 272 4.45 16.24 15.39
C TYR A 272 3.47 16.99 16.31
N ILE A 273 2.82 18.05 15.84
CA ILE A 273 1.77 18.73 16.60
C ILE A 273 0.50 17.88 16.67
N VAL A 274 0.05 17.33 15.55
CA VAL A 274 -1.23 16.60 15.46
C VAL A 274 -1.15 15.26 16.20
N ARG A 275 -0.05 14.53 16.09
CA ARG A 275 0.11 13.20 16.72
C ARG A 275 -0.03 13.24 18.25
N ASN A 276 0.31 14.37 18.88
CA ASN A 276 0.27 14.54 20.34
C ASN A 276 -1.14 14.97 20.82
N ARG A 277 -2.12 15.09 19.93
CA ARG A 277 -3.48 15.51 20.31
C ARG A 277 -4.25 14.32 20.89
N PRO A 278 -5.09 14.52 21.92
CA PRO A 278 -5.93 13.45 22.50
C PRO A 278 -6.93 12.81 21.52
N THR A 279 -7.16 13.45 20.37
CA THR A 279 -8.03 12.92 19.33
C THR A 279 -7.40 11.79 18.52
N ILE A 280 -6.07 11.68 18.54
CA ILE A 280 -5.30 10.67 17.82
C ILE A 280 -5.05 9.49 18.77
N ASP A 281 -5.38 8.30 18.31
CA ASP A 281 -5.21 7.08 19.09
C ASP A 281 -3.82 6.46 18.82
N GLU A 282 -3.34 6.55 17.58
CA GLU A 282 -2.04 5.99 17.17
C GLU A 282 -1.32 6.87 16.14
N ALA A 283 0.02 6.82 16.15
CA ALA A 283 0.85 7.57 15.23
C ALA A 283 2.00 6.72 14.68
N VAL A 284 2.20 6.81 13.37
CA VAL A 284 3.27 6.12 12.65
C VAL A 284 4.02 7.11 11.77
N TYR A 285 5.34 7.03 11.81
CA TYR A 285 6.22 7.78 10.92
C TYR A 285 6.88 6.81 9.94
N CYS A 286 6.82 7.10 8.65
CA CYS A 286 7.43 6.31 7.60
C CYS A 286 8.43 7.14 6.81
N ASP A 287 9.71 6.80 6.91
CA ASP A 287 10.78 7.38 6.09
C ASP A 287 10.83 6.68 4.72
N ASN A 288 10.81 7.49 3.66
CA ASN A 288 10.96 7.04 2.28
C ASN A 288 12.01 7.85 1.49
N THR A 289 12.96 8.47 2.18
CA THR A 289 14.05 9.34 1.67
C THR A 289 15.18 8.61 0.96
N CYS A 290 15.06 7.30 0.73
CA CYS A 290 16.15 6.54 0.13
C CYS A 290 16.61 7.15 -1.22
N ARG A 291 17.89 7.49 -1.27
CA ARG A 291 18.53 8.01 -2.49
C ARG A 291 18.88 6.85 -3.41
N PHE A 292 18.58 7.00 -4.69
CA PHE A 292 19.05 6.07 -5.72
C PHE A 292 20.58 6.20 -5.80
N GLY A 293 21.30 5.14 -5.47
CA GLY A 293 22.76 5.16 -5.28
C GLY A 293 23.61 5.44 -6.53
N ARG A 294 23.04 5.85 -7.67
CA ARG A 294 23.75 6.31 -8.88
C ARG A 294 22.88 7.31 -9.65
N PRO A 295 23.49 8.27 -10.40
CA PRO A 295 22.73 9.14 -11.30
C PRO A 295 21.92 8.28 -12.27
N PHE A 296 20.62 8.54 -12.30
CA PHE A 296 19.60 7.77 -13.00
C PHE A 296 19.72 8.00 -14.51
N MET A 297 20.66 7.31 -15.15
CA MET A 297 20.77 7.20 -16.61
C MET A 297 20.57 5.77 -17.13
N SER A 298 20.32 4.77 -16.27
CA SER A 298 20.08 3.40 -16.73
C SER A 298 18.60 3.09 -16.89
N HIS A 299 18.25 2.64 -18.09
CA HIS A 299 16.96 2.20 -18.63
C HIS A 299 16.22 1.07 -17.86
N THR A 300 16.25 1.03 -16.53
CA THR A 300 15.43 0.10 -15.77
C THR A 300 13.99 0.58 -15.74
N ALA A 301 13.07 -0.34 -16.00
CA ALA A 301 11.64 -0.13 -16.11
C ALA A 301 11.09 0.82 -15.03
N ALA A 302 10.26 1.77 -15.47
CA ALA A 302 9.65 2.80 -14.66
C ALA A 302 9.24 2.34 -13.25
N GLY A 303 9.90 2.88 -12.22
CA GLY A 303 9.32 3.03 -10.89
C GLY A 303 9.54 1.92 -9.85
N SER A 304 10.46 0.97 -10.04
CA SER A 304 10.79 0.03 -8.95
C SER A 304 11.66 0.73 -7.89
N VAL A 305 11.01 1.20 -6.82
CA VAL A 305 11.67 1.58 -5.57
C VAL A 305 12.42 0.34 -5.05
N PRO A 306 13.71 0.44 -4.64
CA PRO A 306 14.38 -0.66 -3.95
C PRO A 306 13.50 -1.18 -2.80
N GLU A 307 13.37 -2.50 -2.67
CA GLU A 307 12.45 -3.14 -1.72
C GLU A 307 12.62 -2.63 -0.26
N ASN A 308 13.78 -2.07 0.08
CA ASN A 308 14.17 -1.66 1.43
C ASN A 308 14.04 -0.16 1.74
N CYS A 309 13.40 0.63 0.86
CA CYS A 309 13.37 2.09 1.02
C CYS A 309 12.41 2.64 2.07
N LEU A 310 11.20 2.09 2.13
CA LEU A 310 10.16 2.54 3.03
C LEU A 310 10.34 1.86 4.39
N ARG A 311 10.71 2.63 5.41
CA ARG A 311 10.90 2.20 6.80
C ARG A 311 9.91 2.91 7.69
N CYS A 312 9.16 2.17 8.51
CA CYS A 312 8.14 2.76 9.36
C CYS A 312 8.42 2.45 10.84
N LYS A 313 8.10 3.41 11.69
CA LYS A 313 8.20 3.29 13.15
C LYS A 313 6.92 3.83 13.81
N PRO A 314 6.34 3.10 14.77
CA PRO A 314 5.34 3.68 15.65
C PRO A 314 6.01 4.71 16.56
N ASP A 315 5.23 5.64 17.10
CA ASP A 315 5.77 6.60 18.05
C ASP A 315 6.37 5.90 19.29
N GLY A 316 7.59 6.30 19.67
CA GLY A 316 8.35 5.69 20.78
C GLY A 316 8.89 4.27 20.54
N GLY A 317 8.73 3.68 19.36
CA GLY A 317 9.20 2.33 19.04
C GLY A 317 10.42 2.26 18.11
N GLU A 318 11.02 1.07 18.01
CA GLU A 318 12.10 0.78 17.07
C GLU A 318 11.61 0.77 15.61
N GLU A 319 12.51 1.10 14.67
CA GLU A 319 12.23 0.99 13.23
C GLU A 319 11.94 -0.46 12.82
N ARG A 320 10.88 -0.66 12.04
CA ARG A 320 10.50 -1.98 11.53
C ARG A 320 10.22 -1.95 10.03
N PRO A 321 10.54 -3.02 9.28
CA PRO A 321 10.10 -3.16 7.89
C PRO A 321 8.57 -3.17 7.79
N VAL A 322 8.03 -2.66 6.68
CA VAL A 322 6.59 -2.45 6.46
C VAL A 322 5.74 -3.72 6.61
N ARG A 323 6.29 -4.92 6.37
CA ARG A 323 5.57 -6.18 6.62
C ARG A 323 5.19 -6.38 8.10
N LEU A 324 5.87 -5.69 9.02
CA LEU A 324 5.54 -5.73 10.45
C LEU A 324 4.49 -4.68 10.86
N LEU A 325 4.03 -3.82 9.93
CA LEU A 325 2.91 -2.90 10.18
C LEU A 325 1.59 -3.64 10.39
N GLU A 326 1.47 -4.91 10.00
CA GLU A 326 0.33 -5.78 10.32
C GLU A 326 0.00 -5.77 11.82
N SER A 327 1.03 -5.77 12.68
CA SER A 327 0.87 -5.72 14.14
C SER A 327 0.59 -4.32 14.72
N LEU A 328 0.82 -3.27 13.93
CA LEU A 328 0.75 -1.86 14.35
C LEU A 328 -0.54 -1.21 13.89
N LEU A 329 -0.89 -1.38 12.62
CA LEU A 329 -2.22 -1.13 12.11
C LEU A 329 -3.08 -2.32 12.53
N ARG A 330 -3.35 -2.46 13.84
CA ARG A 330 -4.33 -3.41 14.39
C ARG A 330 -5.73 -2.98 13.93
N ILE A 331 -5.96 -3.06 12.64
CA ILE A 331 -7.24 -2.75 12.04
C ILE A 331 -7.91 -4.09 11.91
N THR A 332 -8.60 -4.46 12.99
CA THR A 332 -9.38 -5.69 13.15
C THR A 332 -8.59 -6.93 12.75
N ASP A 333 -8.01 -7.61 13.74
CA ASP A 333 -7.70 -9.03 13.58
C ASP A 333 -8.92 -9.70 12.93
N PRO A 334 -8.77 -10.52 11.88
CA PRO A 334 -9.85 -11.40 11.50
C PRO A 334 -10.21 -12.18 12.75
N LEU A 335 -11.46 -12.06 13.20
CA LEU A 335 -11.97 -12.86 14.32
C LEU A 335 -11.57 -14.34 14.08
N PRO A 336 -11.16 -15.05 15.13
CA PRO A 336 -10.53 -16.37 15.05
C PRO A 336 -11.35 -17.42 14.27
#